data_AF-A0A7T7I879-F1
#
_entry.id   AF-A0A7T7I879-F1
#
_cell.length_a   1.000
_cell.length_b   1.000
_cell.length_c   1.000
_cell.angle_alpha   90.00
_cell.angle_beta   90.00
_cell.angle_gamma   90.00
#
_symmetry.space_group_name_H-M   'P 1'
#
loop_
_entity.id
_entity.type
_entity.pdbx_description
1 polymer ?
#
loop_
_entity_poly.entity_id
_entity_poly.type
_entity_poly.pdbx_seq_one_letter_code
_entity_poly.pdbx_strand_id
1 'polypeptide(L)'
;MRLRGDEFRPSAGRYAFRVVQPRPALRHTTLSDPLRGWGYLVGDHDGLARLAALFSFAAYSRHTVVHVPLRDSVPRTYAPGVPVDLVLAHRSLGLRPSVWPSLRRGLTRGTPGTVRTDEQRTADHAAAWQARWEQRWERLDPVDRIRPAVHARTLFLFGARDTFASASVQLEVAAGFGPRHKRAAKGYDVLVTSLTTHLPLSRGRHTELDIGFQAYPPYAHFRRPGRSASRRSRTAASP
;
A
#
# COMPACT_ATOMS: atom_id res chain seq x y z
N MET A 1 -9.22 -3.77 11.76
CA MET A 1 -9.80 -2.55 11.14
C MET A 1 -11.03 -2.89 10.28
N ARG A 2 -11.92 -1.93 9.98
CA ARG A 2 -13.02 -2.09 9.00
C ARG A 2 -12.81 -1.16 7.81
N LEU A 3 -12.75 -1.71 6.59
CA LEU A 3 -12.63 -0.97 5.34
C LEU A 3 -13.94 -1.00 4.58
N ARG A 4 -14.44 0.17 4.17
CA ARG A 4 -15.52 0.25 3.19
C ARG A 4 -14.95 0.07 1.78
N GLY A 5 -15.69 -0.63 0.93
CA GLY A 5 -15.26 -0.90 -0.44
C GLY A 5 -16.41 -1.33 -1.32
N ASP A 6 -16.10 -1.48 -2.60
CA ASP A 6 -17.00 -2.00 -3.62
C ASP A 6 -16.51 -3.35 -4.11
N GLU A 7 -17.42 -4.33 -4.11
CA GLU A 7 -17.20 -5.61 -4.74
C GLU A 7 -17.76 -5.62 -6.16
N PHE A 8 -16.96 -6.12 -7.09
CA PHE A 8 -17.32 -6.34 -8.48
C PHE A 8 -17.05 -7.79 -8.86
N ARG A 9 -17.78 -8.29 -9.86
CA ARG A 9 -17.53 -9.60 -10.48
C ARG A 9 -17.39 -9.46 -11.99
N PRO A 10 -16.35 -8.76 -12.48
CA PRO A 10 -16.11 -8.66 -13.91
C PRO A 10 -15.72 -10.01 -14.50
N SER A 11 -16.04 -10.19 -15.78
CA SER A 11 -15.59 -11.30 -16.60
C SER A 11 -14.87 -10.79 -17.84
N ALA A 12 -13.92 -11.58 -18.33
CA ALA A 12 -13.15 -11.35 -19.55
C ALA A 12 -12.88 -12.70 -20.23
N GLY A 13 -13.75 -13.08 -21.17
CA GLY A 13 -13.75 -14.44 -21.73
C GLY A 13 -13.96 -15.48 -20.63
N ARG A 14 -13.07 -16.48 -20.54
CA ARG A 14 -13.12 -17.52 -19.49
C ARG A 14 -12.71 -17.04 -18.09
N TYR A 15 -12.23 -15.81 -17.96
CA TYR A 15 -11.72 -15.29 -16.69
C TYR A 15 -12.82 -14.53 -15.95
N ALA A 16 -13.25 -15.03 -14.79
CA ALA A 16 -14.15 -14.31 -13.88
C ALA A 16 -13.49 -14.20 -12.52
N PHE A 17 -13.44 -12.98 -11.97
CA PHE A 17 -12.78 -12.72 -10.69
C PHE A 17 -13.66 -11.87 -9.79
N ARG A 18 -13.58 -12.11 -8.49
CA ARG A 18 -14.06 -11.16 -7.47
C ARG A 18 -13.02 -10.04 -7.35
N VAL A 19 -13.43 -8.81 -7.59
CA VAL A 19 -12.57 -7.61 -7.47
C VAL A 19 -13.12 -6.73 -6.35
N VAL A 20 -12.27 -6.29 -5.43
CA VAL A 20 -12.62 -5.34 -4.37
C VAL A 20 -11.86 -4.04 -4.59
N GLN A 21 -12.55 -2.90 -4.48
CA GLN A 21 -11.95 -1.57 -4.50
C GLN A 21 -12.24 -0.83 -3.19
N PRO A 22 -11.31 0.01 -2.68
CA PRO A 22 -11.59 0.83 -1.51
C PRO A 22 -12.55 1.98 -1.81
N ARG A 23 -13.45 2.25 -0.85
CA ARG A 23 -14.39 3.38 -0.88
C ARG A 23 -14.28 4.18 0.43
N PRO A 24 -14.03 5.49 0.41
CA PRO A 24 -13.71 6.31 -0.77
C PRO A 24 -12.35 5.92 -1.37
N ALA A 25 -12.07 6.29 -2.60
CA ALA A 25 -10.75 6.02 -3.18
C ALA A 25 -9.63 6.75 -2.39
N LEU A 26 -8.42 6.19 -2.42
CA LEU A 26 -7.26 6.72 -1.68
C LEU A 26 -6.64 7.90 -2.45
N ARG A 27 -7.33 9.05 -2.45
CA ARG A 27 -6.93 10.23 -3.24
C ARG A 27 -5.62 10.85 -2.78
N HIS A 28 -5.20 10.63 -1.53
CA HIS A 28 -3.93 11.13 -0.99
C HIS A 28 -2.91 10.00 -0.90
N THR A 29 -2.94 9.06 -1.84
CA THR A 29 -1.92 8.02 -1.96
C THR A 29 -1.55 7.86 -3.43
N THR A 30 -0.27 7.89 -3.72
CA THR A 30 0.26 7.83 -5.08
C THR A 30 1.32 6.74 -5.15
N LEU A 31 1.39 6.03 -6.27
CA LEU A 31 2.35 4.97 -6.52
C LEU A 31 2.97 5.17 -7.90
N SER A 32 4.29 5.15 -7.99
CA SER A 32 5.02 5.17 -9.25
C SER A 32 5.39 3.77 -9.75
N ASP A 33 5.55 3.64 -11.07
CA ASP A 33 5.97 2.39 -11.73
C ASP A 33 7.41 1.98 -11.30
N PRO A 34 7.56 0.90 -10.51
CA PRO A 34 8.88 0.45 -10.03
C PRO A 34 9.69 -0.28 -11.10
N LEU A 35 9.10 -0.62 -12.26
CA LEU A 35 9.81 -1.30 -13.36
C LEU A 35 10.40 -0.30 -14.37
N ARG A 36 9.98 0.96 -14.33
CA ARG A 36 10.52 2.04 -15.17
C ARG A 36 11.53 2.93 -14.45
N GLY A 37 11.73 2.74 -13.15
CA GLY A 37 12.62 3.57 -12.34
C GLY A 37 12.52 3.20 -10.87
N TRP A 38 12.62 4.21 -10.00
CA TRP A 38 12.43 4.03 -8.57
C TRP A 38 10.94 3.96 -8.23
N GLY A 39 10.51 2.83 -7.67
CA GLY A 39 9.17 2.67 -7.14
C GLY A 39 9.00 3.45 -5.85
N TYR A 40 8.03 4.36 -5.83
CA TYR A 40 7.77 5.20 -4.69
C TYR A 40 6.26 5.24 -4.43
N LEU A 41 5.89 4.72 -3.25
CA LEU A 41 4.54 4.76 -2.72
C LEU A 41 4.50 5.83 -1.63
N VAL A 42 3.69 6.87 -1.81
CA VAL A 42 3.58 7.96 -0.86
C VAL A 42 2.13 8.22 -0.47
N GLY A 43 1.86 8.27 0.82
CA GLY A 43 0.53 8.50 1.37
C GLY A 43 0.52 9.35 2.63
N ASP A 44 -0.66 9.85 2.99
CA ASP A 44 -0.90 10.37 4.33
C ASP A 44 -1.22 9.23 5.31
N HIS A 45 -1.54 9.58 6.55
CA HIS A 45 -1.83 8.60 7.60
C HIS A 45 -3.01 7.70 7.21
N ASP A 46 -4.12 8.29 6.75
CA ASP A 46 -5.33 7.55 6.36
C ASP A 46 -5.06 6.65 5.14
N GLY A 47 -4.43 7.20 4.10
CA GLY A 47 -4.10 6.47 2.89
C GLY A 47 -3.23 5.25 3.14
N LEU A 48 -2.16 5.41 3.93
CA LEU A 48 -1.25 4.31 4.28
C LEU A 48 -1.90 3.28 5.21
N ALA A 49 -2.67 3.71 6.22
CA ALA A 49 -3.39 2.79 7.11
C ALA A 49 -4.45 1.97 6.35
N ARG A 50 -5.16 2.61 5.42
CA ARG A 50 -6.13 1.93 4.56
C ARG A 50 -5.46 0.99 3.57
N LEU A 51 -4.31 1.38 3.03
CA LEU A 51 -3.54 0.51 2.16
C LEU A 51 -2.99 -0.71 2.92
N ALA A 52 -2.49 -0.52 4.14
CA ALA A 52 -2.11 -1.64 5.01
C ALA A 52 -3.27 -2.63 5.16
N ALA A 53 -4.45 -2.16 5.55
CA ALA A 53 -5.60 -3.03 5.68
C ALA A 53 -6.03 -3.72 4.37
N LEU A 54 -5.79 -3.11 3.20
CA LEU A 54 -6.01 -3.77 1.91
C LEU A 54 -5.00 -4.90 1.65
N PHE A 55 -3.74 -4.73 2.07
CA PHE A 55 -2.73 -5.79 2.04
C PHE A 55 -3.06 -6.92 3.03
N SER A 56 -3.44 -6.59 4.26
CA SER A 56 -3.96 -7.55 5.25
C SER A 56 -5.14 -8.33 4.68
N PHE A 57 -6.12 -7.66 4.06
CA PHE A 57 -7.24 -8.34 3.41
C PHE A 57 -6.80 -9.28 2.28
N ALA A 58 -5.87 -8.84 1.42
CA ALA A 58 -5.33 -9.65 0.33
C ALA A 58 -4.59 -10.90 0.84
N ALA A 59 -3.95 -10.81 2.01
CA ALA A 59 -3.27 -11.94 2.66
C ALA A 59 -4.23 -13.11 2.94
N TYR A 60 -5.48 -12.82 3.31
CA TYR A 60 -6.47 -13.84 3.66
C TYR A 60 -7.53 -14.10 2.59
N SER A 61 -7.48 -13.37 1.47
CA SER A 61 -8.49 -13.43 0.41
C SER A 61 -7.92 -14.01 -0.89
N ARG A 62 -7.51 -15.29 -0.84
CA ARG A 62 -6.82 -15.97 -1.95
C ARG A 62 -7.56 -15.96 -3.30
N HIS A 63 -8.88 -15.79 -3.27
CA HIS A 63 -9.76 -15.81 -4.44
C HIS A 63 -10.27 -14.43 -4.85
N THR A 64 -9.64 -13.37 -4.35
CA THR A 64 -10.06 -11.98 -4.58
C THR A 64 -8.90 -11.16 -5.13
N VAL A 65 -9.19 -10.30 -6.10
CA VAL A 65 -8.30 -9.26 -6.60
C VAL A 65 -8.63 -7.98 -5.84
N VAL A 66 -7.63 -7.34 -5.25
CA VAL A 66 -7.80 -6.00 -4.66
C VAL A 66 -7.27 -4.98 -5.65
N HIS A 67 -8.11 -4.08 -6.12
CA HIS A 67 -7.73 -3.00 -7.03
C HIS A 67 -7.80 -1.66 -6.31
N VAL A 68 -6.69 -0.93 -6.32
CA VAL A 68 -6.58 0.40 -5.71
C VAL A 68 -6.28 1.40 -6.83
N PRO A 69 -7.27 2.24 -7.21
CA PRO A 69 -7.10 3.24 -8.25
C PRO A 69 -6.28 4.43 -7.72
N LEU A 70 -4.96 4.36 -7.89
CA LEU A 70 -4.00 5.35 -7.36
C LEU A 70 -3.54 6.37 -8.41
N ARG A 71 -3.75 6.09 -9.71
CA ARG A 71 -3.29 6.99 -10.79
C ARG A 71 -3.97 8.36 -10.77
N ASP A 72 -5.21 8.43 -10.27
CA ASP A 72 -6.03 9.64 -10.20
C ASP A 72 -5.97 10.25 -8.79
N SER A 73 -4.83 10.08 -8.11
CA SER A 73 -4.54 10.74 -6.84
C SER A 73 -4.30 12.22 -7.05
N VAL A 74 -4.45 13.00 -5.97
CA VAL A 74 -4.18 14.43 -5.99
C VAL A 74 -2.71 14.63 -6.40
N PRO A 75 -2.42 15.48 -7.41
CA PRO A 75 -1.05 15.75 -7.84
C PRO A 75 -0.18 16.20 -6.67
N ARG A 76 1.04 15.67 -6.60
CA ARG A 76 2.05 16.04 -5.61
C ARG A 76 3.16 16.85 -6.26
N THR A 77 3.75 17.77 -5.50
CA THR A 77 4.90 18.57 -5.94
C THR A 77 6.09 17.69 -6.31
N TYR A 78 6.30 16.60 -5.58
CA TYR A 78 7.26 15.56 -5.92
C TYR A 78 6.48 14.27 -6.25
N ALA A 79 6.60 13.81 -7.48
CA ALA A 79 5.98 12.57 -7.96
C ALA A 79 6.97 11.87 -8.89
N PRO A 80 7.90 11.06 -8.36
CA PRO A 80 8.91 10.42 -9.19
C PRO A 80 8.24 9.39 -10.10
N GLY A 81 8.62 9.35 -11.39
CA GLY A 81 8.17 8.33 -12.32
C GLY A 81 6.72 8.44 -12.81
N VAL A 82 6.20 7.35 -13.36
CA VAL A 82 4.86 7.31 -13.97
C VAL A 82 3.84 6.79 -12.96
N PRO A 83 2.75 7.53 -12.66
CA PRO A 83 1.70 7.05 -11.77
C PRO A 83 0.98 5.81 -12.31
N VAL A 84 0.78 4.82 -11.45
CA VAL A 84 0.11 3.54 -11.73
C VAL A 84 -0.95 3.22 -10.68
N ASP A 85 -1.95 2.41 -11.06
CA ASP A 85 -2.80 1.74 -10.08
C ASP A 85 -2.04 0.62 -9.37
N LEU A 86 -2.60 0.13 -8.28
CA LEU A 86 -2.14 -1.07 -7.61
C LEU A 86 -3.19 -2.19 -7.72
N VAL A 87 -2.73 -3.40 -8.04
CA VAL A 87 -3.50 -4.63 -7.95
C VAL A 87 -2.77 -5.61 -7.04
N LEU A 88 -3.44 -6.08 -6.00
CA LEU A 88 -2.99 -7.18 -5.15
C LEU A 88 -3.76 -8.43 -5.54
N ALA A 89 -3.05 -9.50 -5.82
CA ALA A 89 -3.65 -10.79 -6.08
C ALA A 89 -2.83 -11.88 -5.40
N HIS A 90 -3.52 -12.86 -4.80
CA HIS A 90 -2.81 -14.02 -4.31
C HIS A 90 -2.17 -14.77 -5.48
N ARG A 91 -0.95 -15.24 -5.31
CA ARG A 91 -0.16 -15.91 -6.37
C ARG A 91 -0.87 -17.12 -7.00
N SER A 92 -1.71 -17.82 -6.23
CA SER A 92 -2.47 -18.99 -6.70
C SER A 92 -3.72 -18.63 -7.52
N LEU A 93 -4.10 -17.35 -7.59
CA LEU A 93 -5.33 -16.92 -8.27
C LEU A 93 -5.25 -17.07 -9.79
N GLY A 94 -4.03 -17.12 -10.36
CA GLY A 94 -3.84 -17.26 -11.80
C GLY A 94 -4.23 -16.02 -12.63
N LEU A 95 -4.41 -14.86 -11.99
CA LEU A 95 -4.67 -13.59 -12.69
C LEU A 95 -3.49 -13.24 -13.61
N ARG A 96 -3.77 -13.09 -14.91
CA ARG A 96 -2.78 -12.65 -15.90
C ARG A 96 -2.89 -11.13 -16.10
N PRO A 97 -1.79 -10.36 -15.98
CA PRO A 97 -1.82 -8.91 -16.19
C PRO A 97 -2.42 -8.48 -17.54
N SER A 98 -2.21 -9.25 -18.60
CA SER A 98 -2.75 -8.97 -19.95
C SER A 98 -4.28 -8.98 -20.04
N VAL A 99 -4.97 -9.67 -19.12
CA VAL A 99 -6.45 -9.73 -19.09
C VAL A 99 -7.04 -8.52 -18.34
N TRP A 100 -6.21 -7.80 -17.57
CA TRP A 100 -6.63 -6.71 -16.71
C TRP A 100 -7.38 -5.57 -17.43
N PRO A 101 -6.96 -5.08 -18.62
CA PRO A 101 -7.71 -4.02 -19.29
C PRO A 101 -9.17 -4.38 -19.57
N SER A 102 -9.44 -5.66 -19.89
CA SER A 102 -10.79 -6.15 -20.09
C SER A 102 -11.57 -6.27 -18.78
N LEU A 103 -10.96 -6.79 -17.71
CA LEU A 103 -11.58 -6.85 -16.39
C LEU A 103 -11.88 -5.45 -15.84
N ARG A 104 -10.93 -4.52 -15.97
CA ARG A 104 -11.02 -3.14 -15.48
C ARG A 104 -12.18 -2.38 -16.11
N ARG A 105 -12.46 -2.60 -17.41
CA ARG A 105 -13.63 -2.02 -18.09
C ARG A 105 -14.97 -2.48 -17.51
N GLY A 106 -15.02 -3.68 -16.92
CA GLY A 106 -16.21 -4.22 -16.28
C GLY A 106 -16.48 -3.70 -14.85
N LEU A 107 -15.62 -2.84 -14.30
CA LEU A 107 -15.73 -2.33 -12.93
C LEU A 107 -16.67 -1.11 -12.85
N THR A 108 -17.91 -1.26 -13.31
CA THR A 108 -18.89 -0.16 -13.42
C THR A 108 -19.93 -0.16 -12.30
N ARG A 109 -20.55 -1.30 -12.01
CA ARG A 109 -21.59 -1.45 -10.98
C ARG A 109 -21.07 -2.33 -9.84
N GLY A 110 -20.54 -1.69 -8.80
CA GLY A 110 -20.05 -2.35 -7.61
C GLY A 110 -21.12 -2.49 -6.55
N THR A 111 -21.10 -3.60 -5.81
CA THR A 111 -21.92 -3.79 -4.62
C THR A 111 -21.16 -3.24 -3.41
N PRO A 112 -21.72 -2.27 -2.67
CA PRO A 112 -21.09 -1.74 -1.47
C PRO A 112 -20.91 -2.84 -0.42
N GLY A 113 -19.74 -2.87 0.20
CA GLY A 113 -19.39 -3.86 1.22
C GLY A 113 -18.46 -3.28 2.27
N THR A 114 -18.32 -4.03 3.36
CA THR A 114 -17.30 -3.77 4.37
C THR A 114 -16.42 -5.00 4.51
N VAL A 115 -15.12 -4.77 4.51
CA VAL A 115 -14.09 -5.77 4.74
C VAL A 115 -13.55 -5.60 6.15
N ARG A 116 -13.33 -6.69 6.87
CA ARG A 116 -12.71 -6.70 8.19
C ARG A 116 -11.30 -7.24 8.07
N THR A 117 -10.36 -6.59 8.73
CA THR A 117 -8.99 -7.10 8.93
C THR A 117 -8.82 -7.56 10.36
N ASP A 118 -7.98 -8.58 10.53
CA ASP A 118 -7.54 -9.13 11.80
C ASP A 118 -6.08 -8.72 12.02
N GLU A 119 -5.88 -7.69 12.84
CA GLU A 119 -4.57 -7.06 13.05
C GLU A 119 -3.60 -8.00 13.76
N GLN A 120 -4.06 -8.71 14.81
CA GLN A 120 -3.23 -9.66 15.54
C GLN A 120 -2.78 -10.79 14.62
N ARG A 121 -3.73 -11.39 13.88
CA ARG A 121 -3.40 -12.46 12.94
C ARG A 121 -2.44 -11.97 11.84
N THR A 122 -2.59 -10.73 11.39
CA THR A 122 -1.69 -10.11 10.42
C THR A 122 -0.29 -9.98 11.00
N ALA A 123 -0.16 -9.51 12.24
CA ALA A 123 1.12 -9.38 12.94
C ALA A 123 1.82 -10.74 13.11
N ASP A 124 1.08 -11.80 13.50
CA ASP A 124 1.66 -13.13 13.67
C ASP A 124 2.24 -13.68 12.36
N HIS A 125 1.51 -13.53 11.25
CA HIS A 125 1.98 -13.94 9.93
C HIS A 125 3.14 -13.08 9.40
N ALA A 126 3.14 -11.78 9.72
CA ALA A 126 4.24 -10.89 9.41
C ALA A 126 5.52 -11.28 10.17
N ALA A 127 5.41 -11.62 11.45
CA ALA A 127 6.52 -12.10 12.28
C ALA A 127 7.08 -13.42 11.76
N ALA A 128 6.23 -14.35 11.34
CA ALA A 128 6.67 -15.61 10.73
C ALA A 128 7.40 -15.41 9.39
N TRP A 129 6.96 -14.44 8.57
CA TRP A 129 7.72 -14.06 7.37
C TRP A 129 9.07 -13.43 7.74
N GLN A 130 9.08 -12.52 8.71
CA GLN A 130 10.29 -11.82 9.16
C GLN A 130 11.33 -12.80 9.71
N ALA A 131 10.93 -13.77 10.54
CA ALA A 131 11.83 -14.79 11.07
C ALA A 131 12.49 -15.62 9.97
N ARG A 132 11.74 -15.99 8.92
CA ARG A 132 12.32 -16.68 7.74
C ARG A 132 13.28 -15.80 6.96
N TRP A 133 12.96 -14.51 6.82
CA TRP A 133 13.85 -13.56 6.19
C TRP A 133 15.17 -13.45 6.99
N GLU A 134 15.11 -13.28 8.30
CA GLU A 134 16.32 -13.17 9.15
C GLU A 134 17.20 -14.41 9.08
N GLN A 135 16.59 -15.60 9.04
CA GLN A 135 17.32 -16.87 8.96
C GLN A 135 17.92 -17.15 7.57
N ARG A 136 17.28 -16.67 6.50
CA ARG A 136 17.48 -17.22 5.14
C ARG A 136 17.30 -16.18 4.01
N TRP A 137 17.42 -14.87 4.24
CA TRP A 137 17.07 -13.87 3.22
C TRP A 137 17.68 -14.12 1.82
N GLU A 138 18.92 -14.63 1.73
CA GLU A 138 19.61 -14.97 0.47
C GLU A 138 18.97 -16.15 -0.29
N ARG A 139 18.36 -17.10 0.44
CA ARG A 139 17.80 -18.35 -0.10
C ARG A 139 16.29 -18.46 0.13
N LEU A 140 15.62 -17.32 0.33
CA LEU A 140 14.16 -17.29 0.41
C LEU A 140 13.57 -17.84 -0.89
N ASP A 141 12.62 -18.75 -0.74
CA ASP A 141 11.93 -19.34 -1.87
C ASP A 141 11.18 -18.25 -2.66
N PRO A 142 11.03 -18.38 -3.99
CA PRO A 142 10.19 -17.47 -4.78
C PRO A 142 8.72 -17.45 -4.32
N VAL A 143 8.30 -18.39 -3.46
CA VAL A 143 6.99 -18.39 -2.80
C VAL A 143 6.86 -17.32 -1.72
N ASP A 144 7.96 -17.02 -1.04
CA ASP A 144 8.05 -16.07 0.07
C ASP A 144 8.38 -14.65 -0.39
N ARG A 145 8.27 -14.39 -1.69
CA ARG A 145 8.45 -13.07 -2.30
C ARG A 145 7.20 -12.63 -3.06
N ILE A 146 6.98 -11.33 -3.09
CA ILE A 146 5.98 -10.67 -3.91
C ILE A 146 6.54 -10.54 -5.32
N ARG A 147 5.89 -11.13 -6.31
CA ARG A 147 6.30 -10.98 -7.72
C ARG A 147 5.63 -9.73 -8.31
N PRO A 148 6.40 -8.69 -8.69
CA PRO A 148 5.85 -7.53 -9.37
C PRO A 148 5.63 -7.82 -10.86
N ALA A 149 4.65 -7.15 -11.45
CA ALA A 149 4.50 -7.01 -12.90
C ALA A 149 3.79 -5.69 -13.19
N VAL A 150 4.09 -5.03 -14.31
CA VAL A 150 3.37 -3.82 -14.72
C VAL A 150 2.71 -4.06 -16.07
N HIS A 151 1.43 -3.73 -16.16
CA HIS A 151 0.68 -3.76 -17.41
C HIS A 151 -0.43 -2.71 -17.41
N ALA A 152 -0.63 -2.02 -18.54
CA ALA A 152 -1.69 -1.01 -18.71
C ALA A 152 -1.77 0.04 -17.58
N ARG A 153 -0.61 0.55 -17.14
CA ARG A 153 -0.44 1.51 -16.03
C ARG A 153 -1.01 1.00 -14.69
N THR A 154 -0.82 -0.28 -14.44
CA THR A 154 -1.19 -0.94 -13.19
C THR A 154 -0.01 -1.81 -12.73
N LEU A 155 0.45 -1.61 -11.50
CA LEU A 155 1.38 -2.50 -10.81
C LEU A 155 0.59 -3.64 -10.20
N PHE A 156 0.96 -4.86 -10.54
CA PHE A 156 0.46 -6.09 -9.96
C PHE A 156 1.49 -6.61 -8.96
N LEU A 157 1.04 -6.84 -7.74
CA LEU A 157 1.81 -7.54 -6.71
C LEU A 157 1.17 -8.91 -6.50
N PHE A 158 1.90 -9.96 -6.87
CA PHE A 158 1.47 -11.34 -6.66
C PHE A 158 2.18 -11.92 -5.44
N GLY A 159 1.46 -12.02 -4.32
CA GLY A 159 2.00 -12.45 -3.04
C GLY A 159 1.30 -13.69 -2.48
N ALA A 160 1.91 -14.27 -1.45
CA ALA A 160 1.29 -15.23 -0.54
C ALA A 160 0.80 -14.52 0.74
N ARG A 161 0.05 -15.25 1.58
CA ARG A 161 -0.47 -14.75 2.86
C ARG A 161 0.60 -14.03 3.68
N ASP A 162 1.68 -14.72 4.01
CA ASP A 162 2.67 -14.20 4.96
C ASP A 162 3.44 -13.00 4.37
N THR A 163 3.66 -13.00 3.04
CA THR A 163 4.29 -11.85 2.34
C THR A 163 3.40 -10.61 2.34
N PHE A 164 2.08 -10.76 2.12
CA PHE A 164 1.15 -9.64 2.16
C PHE A 164 0.89 -9.16 3.59
N ALA A 165 0.88 -10.07 4.57
CA ALA A 165 0.80 -9.72 5.98
C ALA A 165 2.02 -8.88 6.42
N SER A 166 3.24 -9.29 6.03
CA SER A 166 4.45 -8.50 6.29
C SER A 166 4.43 -7.13 5.59
N ALA A 167 4.04 -7.08 4.32
CA ALA A 167 3.90 -5.82 3.59
C ALA A 167 2.83 -4.89 4.21
N SER A 168 1.74 -5.44 4.76
CA SER A 168 0.75 -4.69 5.54
C SER A 168 1.41 -4.00 6.74
N VAL A 169 2.22 -4.72 7.52
CA VAL A 169 2.92 -4.16 8.69
C VAL A 169 3.89 -3.04 8.28
N GLN A 170 4.58 -3.14 7.14
CA GLN A 170 5.43 -2.04 6.65
C GLN A 170 4.62 -0.78 6.34
N LEU A 171 3.42 -0.93 5.78
CA LEU A 171 2.52 0.21 5.53
C LEU A 171 1.98 0.81 6.83
N GLU A 172 1.70 0.00 7.85
CA GLU A 172 1.32 0.49 9.18
C GLU A 172 2.46 1.24 9.86
N VAL A 173 3.69 0.75 9.74
CA VAL A 173 4.91 1.46 10.19
C VAL A 173 4.99 2.82 9.52
N ALA A 174 4.80 2.89 8.19
CA ALA A 174 4.80 4.17 7.48
C ALA A 174 3.68 5.11 7.95
N ALA A 175 2.46 4.59 8.16
CA ALA A 175 1.32 5.34 8.65
C ALA A 175 1.52 5.88 10.08
N GLY A 176 2.15 5.10 10.96
CA GLY A 176 2.34 5.44 12.37
C GLY A 176 3.58 6.30 12.66
N PHE A 177 4.71 6.00 12.01
CA PHE A 177 5.98 6.71 12.21
C PHE A 177 6.15 7.91 11.29
N GLY A 178 5.60 7.87 10.07
CA GLY A 178 5.64 8.99 9.13
C GLY A 178 5.22 10.34 9.74
N PRO A 179 4.08 10.42 10.46
CA PRO A 179 3.64 11.61 11.16
C PRO A 179 4.64 12.19 12.17
N ARG A 180 5.50 11.35 12.74
CA ARG A 180 6.45 11.72 13.79
C ARG A 180 7.71 12.38 13.22
N HIS A 181 7.95 12.28 11.92
CA HIS A 181 9.17 12.78 11.29
C HIS A 181 9.23 14.32 11.31
N LYS A 182 10.46 14.87 11.49
CA LYS A 182 10.66 16.32 11.71
C LYS A 182 10.14 17.18 10.55
N ARG A 183 10.24 16.68 9.32
CA ARG A 183 9.86 17.42 8.09
C ARG A 183 8.40 17.20 7.65
N ALA A 184 7.72 16.18 8.19
CA ALA A 184 6.34 15.86 7.84
C ALA A 184 5.35 17.01 8.10
N ALA A 185 5.50 17.69 9.24
CA ALA A 185 4.66 18.84 9.60
C ALA A 185 4.85 20.08 8.71
N LYS A 186 5.91 20.10 7.90
CA LYS A 186 6.18 21.17 6.92
C LYS A 186 5.67 20.79 5.51
N GLY A 187 4.99 19.64 5.37
CA GLY A 187 4.49 19.15 4.10
C GLY A 187 5.51 18.45 3.21
N TYR A 188 6.74 18.23 3.69
CA TYR A 188 7.73 17.45 2.93
C TYR A 188 7.45 15.96 3.01
N ASP A 189 7.75 15.29 1.89
CA ASP A 189 7.84 13.84 1.81
C ASP A 189 8.95 13.35 2.73
N VAL A 190 8.66 12.26 3.45
CA VAL A 190 9.63 11.59 4.31
C VAL A 190 9.63 10.11 3.96
N LEU A 191 10.79 9.60 3.53
CA LEU A 191 10.98 8.16 3.37
C LEU A 191 10.90 7.50 4.76
N VAL A 192 10.10 6.44 4.90
CA VAL A 192 9.88 5.78 6.20
C VAL A 192 10.36 4.34 6.20
N THR A 193 9.97 3.57 5.19
CA THR A 193 10.32 2.15 5.05
C THR A 193 10.25 1.73 3.58
N SER A 194 10.33 0.44 3.30
CA SER A 194 10.38 -0.13 1.94
C SER A 194 9.69 -1.50 1.88
N LEU A 195 9.18 -1.84 0.70
CA LEU A 195 8.78 -3.20 0.31
C LEU A 195 9.87 -3.90 -0.52
N THR A 196 11.02 -3.26 -0.74
CA THR A 196 12.11 -3.81 -1.57
C THR A 196 12.56 -5.20 -1.10
N THR A 197 12.56 -5.46 0.22
CA THR A 197 12.94 -6.78 0.77
C THR A 197 11.92 -7.88 0.43
N HIS A 198 10.66 -7.52 0.18
CA HIS A 198 9.60 -8.44 -0.26
C HIS A 198 9.68 -8.77 -1.75
N LEU A 199 10.41 -7.98 -2.54
CA LEU A 199 10.52 -8.16 -3.99
C LEU A 199 11.63 -9.17 -4.36
N PRO A 200 11.66 -9.68 -5.60
CA PRO A 200 12.70 -10.59 -6.05
C PRO A 200 14.07 -9.92 -6.04
N LEU A 201 15.07 -10.62 -5.49
CA LEU A 201 16.46 -10.25 -5.69
C LEU A 201 16.79 -10.50 -7.17
N SER A 202 17.14 -9.45 -7.89
CA SER A 202 17.59 -9.56 -9.28
C SER A 202 19.09 -9.29 -9.33
N ARG A 203 19.85 -10.08 -10.12
CA ARG A 203 21.30 -9.93 -10.31
C ARG A 203 21.70 -8.67 -11.12
N GLY A 204 20.82 -7.67 -11.18
CA GLY A 204 20.93 -6.47 -12.01
C GLY A 204 20.16 -5.30 -11.38
N ARG A 205 19.39 -4.54 -12.17
CA ARG A 205 18.54 -3.46 -11.65
C ARG A 205 17.49 -4.07 -10.71
N HIS A 206 17.70 -3.90 -9.41
CA HIS A 206 16.78 -4.36 -8.38
C HIS A 206 15.51 -3.53 -8.47
N THR A 207 14.37 -4.19 -8.37
CA THR A 207 13.09 -3.49 -8.28
C THR A 207 12.99 -2.92 -6.87
N GLU A 208 13.01 -1.61 -6.75
CA GLU A 208 12.82 -0.92 -5.49
C GLU A 208 11.38 -0.44 -5.37
N LEU A 209 10.83 -0.55 -4.16
CA LEU A 209 9.54 0.02 -3.84
C LEU A 209 9.57 0.61 -2.43
N ASP A 210 9.87 1.89 -2.37
CA ASP A 210 9.99 2.64 -1.13
C ASP A 210 8.66 3.26 -0.70
N ILE A 211 8.47 3.39 0.61
CA ILE A 211 7.26 3.90 1.22
C ILE A 211 7.57 5.22 1.93
N GLY A 212 7.00 6.29 1.38
CA GLY A 212 7.02 7.62 1.93
C GLY A 212 5.74 7.99 2.69
N PHE A 213 5.86 8.92 3.62
CA PHE A 213 4.76 9.64 4.22
C PHE A 213 4.78 11.10 3.76
N GLN A 214 3.62 11.64 3.44
CA GLN A 214 3.42 13.08 3.28
C GLN A 214 2.09 13.45 3.91
N ALA A 215 2.09 14.42 4.83
CA ALA A 215 0.85 14.95 5.39
C ALA A 215 -0.02 15.55 4.27
N TYR A 216 -1.34 15.58 4.46
CA TYR A 216 -2.25 16.25 3.54
C TYR A 216 -2.44 17.74 3.93
N PRO A 217 -2.43 18.69 2.97
CA PRO A 217 -2.79 20.08 3.23
C PRO A 217 -4.23 20.24 3.73
N PRO A 218 -4.54 21.24 4.59
CA PRO A 218 -3.65 22.28 5.07
C PRO A 218 -2.76 21.77 6.21
N TYR A 219 -1.43 21.90 6.05
CA TYR A 219 -0.45 21.43 7.04
C TYR A 219 -0.57 22.14 8.39
N ALA A 220 -1.20 23.32 8.42
CA ALA A 220 -1.49 24.08 9.64
C ALA A 220 -2.35 23.29 10.65
N HIS A 221 -3.18 22.35 10.17
CA HIS A 221 -4.03 21.53 11.03
C HIS A 221 -3.42 20.17 11.36
N PHE A 222 -2.32 19.80 10.71
CA PHE A 222 -1.64 18.55 11.00
C PHE A 222 -0.99 18.60 12.39
N ARG A 223 -1.52 17.80 13.31
CA ARG A 223 -0.95 17.61 14.64
C ARG A 223 -0.22 16.28 14.70
N ARG A 224 1.06 16.31 15.10
CA ARG A 224 1.80 15.08 15.38
C ARG A 224 1.10 14.31 16.51
N PRO A 225 0.86 13.00 16.33
CA PRO A 225 0.41 12.15 17.43
C PRO A 225 1.37 12.26 18.62
N GLY A 226 0.84 12.49 19.83
CA GLY A 226 1.61 12.57 21.07
C GLY A 226 2.13 13.97 21.46
N ARG A 227 1.88 15.02 20.66
CA ARG A 227 2.17 16.39 21.08
C ARG A 227 0.95 16.95 21.83
N SER A 228 0.96 16.88 23.16
CA SER A 228 -0.07 17.49 24.02
C SER A 228 -0.30 18.95 23.63
N ALA A 229 -1.57 19.37 23.57
CA ALA A 229 -1.99 20.72 23.22
C ALA A 229 -1.62 21.81 24.26
N SER A 230 -0.78 21.51 25.25
CA SER A 230 -0.43 22.42 26.34
C SER A 230 1.00 22.94 26.21
N ARG A 231 1.18 23.96 25.37
CA ARG A 231 2.03 25.08 25.74
C ARG A 231 1.23 26.35 25.46
N ARG A 232 0.27 26.65 26.35
CA ARG A 232 -0.06 28.05 26.61
C ARG A 232 1.26 28.72 26.94
N SER A 233 1.61 29.71 26.14
CA SER A 233 2.71 30.63 26.41
C SER A 233 2.66 31.01 27.89
N ARG A 234 3.72 30.72 28.64
CA ARG A 234 3.93 31.39 29.92
C ARG A 234 4.10 32.86 29.55
N THR A 235 3.07 33.65 29.82
CA THR A 235 3.12 35.10 29.81
C THR A 235 4.39 35.50 30.53
N ALA A 236 5.26 36.24 29.84
CA ALA A 236 6.41 36.86 30.47
C ALA A 236 5.86 37.78 31.56
N ALA A 237 6.22 37.51 32.81
CA ALA A 237 6.14 38.53 33.84
C ALA A 237 7.27 39.52 33.55
N SER A 238 6.90 40.80 33.45
CA SER A 238 7.80 41.95 33.43
C SER A 238 7.17 43.03 34.31
N PRO A 239 7.95 43.94 34.90
CA PRO A 239 9.26 43.80 35.55
C PRO A 239 9.13 43.57 37.07
#